data_AF-A0A1Q7PZT2-F1
#
_entry.id   AF-A0A1Q7PZT2-F1
#
_cell.length_a   1.000
_cell.length_b   1.000
_cell.length_c   1.000
_cell.angle_alpha   90.00
_cell.angle_beta   90.00
_cell.angle_gamma   90.00
#
_symmetry.space_group_name_H-M   'P 1'
#
loop_
_entity.id
_entity.type
_entity.pdbx_description
1 polymer ?
#
loop_
_entity_poly.entity_id
_entity_poly.type
_entity_poly.pdbx_seq_one_letter_code
_entity_poly.pdbx_strand_id
1 'polypeptide(L)'
;MKDQLRILAVLVALLSAGCFGNDPPVILSFTVDEPNPEAGAPVQFSFSVTGAAADGIRIDPVPGPVVTSPVTVVPPESAMYTLSVYNVDGIYVSKDIRITVRPAFAITAVDATPGQVAPGNDVTLSWTTTSAGRTTITDPTSGQVLEVATSGSMIVHPAATTVYTLTAYNKLDKPPPSLTAKITARVARPPSVSNFVADPPAITQGASTRLSWTGDAVNYSVTDGTTTFNVGPRRSLVVRPAATTAYTLQAVGPGGKVTTPPLTVTVDPHPATSLTYTAPSSGALQLVADACSPCGAVTLRIKATATVQLRGLAFNLPLDSTKVAFDGMLGAGPAWPDRFRKATMGRGPLQDVLVIGMALEGTGTAPAQDVTLNPGDELANFTLGLVSAGGSGTVFDGALLPPAYKSSMQSSSGRISSAIAVGKLDAN
;
A
#
# COMPACT_ATOMS: atom_id res chain seq x y z
N MET A 1 -54.54 -6.26 43.81
CA MET A 1 -54.95 -5.57 45.05
C MET A 1 -54.68 -4.10 44.84
N LYS A 2 -55.74 -3.29 44.60
CA LYS A 2 -55.80 -1.82 44.34
C LYS A 2 -55.15 -1.35 43.01
N ASP A 3 -55.72 -0.51 42.14
CA ASP A 3 -56.98 0.22 42.10
C ASP A 3 -57.33 0.61 40.64
N GLN A 4 -58.60 0.42 40.29
CA GLN A 4 -59.47 1.20 39.38
C GLN A 4 -58.86 2.07 38.25
N LEU A 5 -59.15 1.70 36.99
CA LEU A 5 -59.92 2.61 36.11
C LEU A 5 -60.67 1.79 35.04
N ARG A 6 -61.96 1.58 35.29
CA ARG A 6 -62.94 1.10 34.30
C ARG A 6 -63.15 2.22 33.28
N ILE A 7 -62.65 2.06 32.05
CA ILE A 7 -63.07 2.92 30.94
C ILE A 7 -64.38 2.33 30.41
N LEU A 8 -65.45 2.96 30.89
CA LEU A 8 -66.81 2.76 30.44
C LEU A 8 -66.90 3.24 28.98
N ALA A 9 -66.92 2.31 28.02
CA ALA A 9 -67.27 2.63 26.64
C ALA A 9 -68.78 2.94 26.57
N VAL A 10 -69.13 4.18 26.87
CA VAL A 10 -70.47 4.71 26.57
C VAL A 10 -70.44 5.12 25.10
N LEU A 11 -70.84 4.19 24.24
CA LEU A 11 -71.13 4.45 22.83
C LEU A 11 -72.54 5.05 22.77
N VAL A 12 -72.62 6.37 22.65
CA VAL A 12 -73.88 7.06 22.35
C VAL A 12 -73.58 8.12 21.29
N ALA A 13 -73.72 7.74 20.02
CA ALA A 13 -73.94 8.70 18.96
C ALA A 13 -75.44 9.06 18.98
N LEU A 14 -75.81 10.08 19.75
CA LEU A 14 -77.15 10.67 19.67
C LEU A 14 -77.09 11.78 18.61
N LEU A 15 -77.22 11.38 17.33
CA LEU A 15 -77.71 12.27 16.28
C LEU A 15 -79.22 12.43 16.50
N SER A 16 -79.62 13.27 17.46
CA SER A 16 -81.01 13.69 17.56
C SER A 16 -81.28 14.71 16.44
N ALA A 17 -81.78 14.20 15.31
CA ALA A 17 -82.50 15.02 14.33
C ALA A 17 -83.86 15.39 14.95
N GLY A 18 -83.89 16.49 15.70
CA GLY A 18 -85.11 17.01 16.32
C GLY A 18 -84.99 18.51 16.59
N CYS A 19 -85.71 19.31 15.79
CA CYS A 19 -85.97 20.74 15.92
C CYS A 19 -84.73 21.63 16.21
N PHE A 20 -84.09 22.13 15.15
CA PHE A 20 -83.01 23.11 15.23
C PHE A 20 -83.51 24.45 15.76
N GLY A 21 -83.44 24.63 17.08
CA GLY A 21 -83.32 25.97 17.68
C GLY A 21 -81.91 26.49 17.45
N ASN A 22 -81.77 27.81 17.39
CA ASN A 22 -80.52 28.59 17.30
C ASN A 22 -79.62 28.44 18.54
N ASP A 23 -79.53 27.24 19.13
CA ASP A 23 -78.74 27.02 20.33
C ASP A 23 -77.24 27.21 19.99
N PRO A 24 -76.47 27.88 20.88
CA PRO A 24 -75.05 28.06 20.66
C PRO A 24 -74.34 26.69 20.66
N PRO A 25 -73.34 26.50 19.78
CA PRO A 25 -72.63 25.24 19.70
C PRO A 25 -71.80 25.01 20.98
N VAL A 26 -71.71 23.75 21.45
CA VAL A 26 -70.94 23.36 22.64
C VAL A 26 -70.07 22.15 22.34
N ILE A 27 -68.80 22.20 22.75
CA ILE A 27 -67.87 21.07 22.70
C ILE A 27 -67.88 20.36 24.06
N LEU A 28 -68.47 19.16 24.11
CA LEU A 28 -68.50 18.32 25.32
C LEU A 28 -67.17 17.59 25.53
N SER A 29 -66.57 17.07 24.45
CA SER A 29 -65.26 16.44 24.49
C SER A 29 -64.48 16.65 23.20
N PHE A 30 -63.15 16.71 23.33
CA PHE A 30 -62.19 16.62 22.23
C PHE A 30 -60.95 15.97 22.82
N THR A 31 -60.60 14.78 22.33
CA THR A 31 -59.48 13.96 22.80
C THR A 31 -58.76 13.33 21.62
N VAL A 32 -57.51 12.93 21.84
CA VAL A 32 -56.70 12.14 20.91
C VAL A 32 -56.15 10.93 21.65
N ASP A 33 -56.02 9.80 20.96
CA ASP A 33 -55.47 8.56 21.52
C ASP A 33 -53.96 8.64 21.79
N GLU A 34 -53.17 9.28 20.90
CA GLU A 34 -51.73 9.47 21.04
C GLU A 34 -51.34 10.92 20.70
N PRO A 35 -51.07 11.78 21.70
CA PRO A 35 -50.65 13.16 21.45
C PRO A 35 -49.20 13.28 20.95
N ASN A 36 -48.40 12.22 21.00
CA ASN A 36 -47.00 12.21 20.55
C ASN A 36 -46.71 11.09 19.54
N PRO A 37 -47.37 11.05 18.37
CA PRO A 37 -47.19 9.98 17.39
C PRO A 37 -45.78 10.01 16.77
N GLU A 38 -45.29 8.87 16.27
CA GLU A 38 -44.14 8.86 15.38
C GLU A 38 -44.52 9.44 14.01
N ALA A 39 -43.55 9.96 13.27
CA ALA A 39 -43.76 10.51 11.94
C ALA A 39 -44.39 9.46 11.02
N GLY A 40 -45.53 9.81 10.40
CA GLY A 40 -46.31 8.91 9.55
C GLY A 40 -47.26 7.97 10.29
N ALA A 41 -47.29 7.97 11.63
CA ALA A 41 -48.26 7.19 12.39
C ALA A 41 -49.64 7.89 12.43
N PRO A 42 -50.75 7.15 12.22
CA PRO A 42 -52.09 7.70 12.38
C PRO A 42 -52.44 7.92 13.86
N VAL A 43 -53.25 8.95 14.12
CA VAL A 43 -53.89 9.22 15.41
C VAL A 43 -55.40 9.30 15.23
N GLN A 44 -56.16 8.98 16.26
CA GLN A 44 -57.62 9.08 16.28
C GLN A 44 -58.07 10.23 17.16
N PHE A 45 -58.68 11.24 16.54
CA PHE A 45 -59.38 12.30 17.25
C PHE A 45 -60.82 11.86 17.55
N SER A 46 -61.22 11.95 18.81
CA SER A 46 -62.59 11.71 19.26
C SER A 46 -63.19 13.00 19.81
N PHE A 47 -64.42 13.31 19.42
CA PHE A 47 -65.11 14.52 19.84
C PHE A 47 -66.61 14.28 20.02
N SER A 48 -67.22 15.05 20.91
CA SER A 48 -68.66 15.07 21.16
C SER A 48 -69.10 16.51 21.25
N VAL A 49 -70.10 16.89 20.46
CA VAL A 49 -70.54 18.27 20.29
C VAL A 49 -72.08 18.34 20.21
N THR A 50 -72.65 19.49 20.55
CA THR A 50 -74.10 19.78 20.40
C THR A 50 -74.28 21.14 19.75
N GLY A 51 -75.43 21.37 19.10
CA GLY A 51 -75.73 22.66 18.44
C GLY A 51 -74.92 22.94 17.17
N ALA A 52 -74.29 21.92 16.57
CA ALA A 52 -73.55 22.06 15.33
C ALA A 52 -74.49 22.05 14.10
N ALA A 53 -74.20 22.89 13.11
CA ALA A 53 -74.80 22.78 11.78
C ALA A 53 -74.33 21.48 11.09
N ALA A 54 -75.06 21.02 10.06
CA ALA A 54 -74.77 19.76 9.36
C ALA A 54 -73.32 19.64 8.84
N ASP A 55 -72.73 20.75 8.40
CA ASP A 55 -71.32 20.85 7.95
C ASP A 55 -70.47 21.75 8.86
N GLY A 56 -70.94 21.98 10.09
CA GLY A 56 -70.39 22.96 11.02
C GLY A 56 -69.19 22.48 11.83
N ILE A 57 -68.70 21.25 11.64
CA ILE A 57 -67.60 20.69 12.44
C ILE A 57 -66.35 20.54 11.58
N ARG A 58 -65.23 21.05 12.07
CA ARG A 58 -63.94 21.03 11.35
C ARG A 58 -62.79 20.86 12.31
N ILE A 59 -61.76 20.12 11.88
CA ILE A 59 -60.48 20.01 12.57
C ILE A 59 -59.37 20.53 11.65
N ASP A 60 -58.69 21.59 12.08
CA ASP A 60 -57.56 22.20 11.37
C ASP A 60 -56.22 21.84 12.03
N PRO A 61 -55.11 21.73 11.28
CA PRO A 61 -54.97 22.07 9.85
C PRO A 61 -55.43 20.97 8.87
N VAL A 62 -55.56 19.72 9.33
CA VAL A 62 -56.01 18.55 8.56
C VAL A 62 -56.89 17.72 9.50
N PRO A 63 -58.01 17.11 9.05
CA PRO A 63 -58.47 16.91 7.68
C PRO A 63 -59.36 18.03 7.13
N GLY A 64 -59.69 19.06 7.91
CA GLY A 64 -60.72 20.04 7.56
C GLY A 64 -62.11 19.57 8.04
N PRO A 65 -63.18 19.75 7.26
CA PRO A 65 -64.54 19.36 7.66
C PRO A 65 -64.65 17.88 8.05
N VAL A 66 -65.36 17.59 9.14
CA VAL A 66 -65.58 16.24 9.66
C VAL A 66 -67.04 16.04 10.05
N VAL A 67 -67.60 14.87 9.73
CA VAL A 67 -69.02 14.54 10.00
C VAL A 67 -69.19 13.34 10.93
N THR A 68 -68.11 12.62 11.24
CA THR A 68 -68.11 11.43 12.10
C THR A 68 -67.03 11.51 13.17
N SER A 69 -67.25 10.82 14.29
CA SER A 69 -66.26 10.62 15.35
C SER A 69 -66.18 9.14 15.73
N PRO A 70 -64.98 8.55 15.90
CA PRO A 70 -63.65 9.16 15.77
C PRO A 70 -63.24 9.45 14.31
N VAL A 71 -62.23 10.29 14.13
CA VAL A 71 -61.58 10.57 12.83
C VAL A 71 -60.10 10.22 12.88
N THR A 72 -59.63 9.46 11.89
CA THR A 72 -58.22 9.09 11.75
C THR A 72 -57.48 10.15 10.95
N VAL A 73 -56.39 10.67 11.51
CA VAL A 73 -55.54 11.70 10.89
C VAL A 73 -54.10 11.22 10.93
N VAL A 74 -53.32 11.48 9.88
CA VAL A 74 -51.85 11.31 9.90
C VAL A 74 -51.23 12.71 9.98
N PRO A 75 -50.77 13.16 11.15
CA PRO A 75 -50.19 14.47 11.30
C PRO A 75 -48.89 14.60 10.48
N PRO A 76 -48.80 15.54 9.51
CA PRO A 76 -47.60 15.69 8.70
C PRO A 76 -46.42 16.28 9.50
N GLU A 77 -46.72 17.10 10.51
CA GLU A 77 -45.75 17.73 11.40
C GLU A 77 -46.40 18.07 12.75
N SER A 78 -45.58 18.53 13.71
CA SER A 78 -46.07 18.95 15.02
C SER A 78 -46.88 20.24 14.90
N ALA A 79 -48.16 20.20 15.26
CA ALA A 79 -49.07 21.34 15.13
C ALA A 79 -50.08 21.39 16.29
N MET A 80 -50.70 22.56 16.44
CA MET A 80 -51.92 22.70 17.22
C MET A 80 -53.10 22.27 16.34
N TYR A 81 -53.88 21.31 16.81
CA TYR A 81 -55.10 20.88 16.18
C TYR A 81 -56.29 21.54 16.86
N THR A 82 -57.07 22.29 16.09
CA THR A 82 -58.22 23.04 16.60
C THR A 82 -59.50 22.41 16.07
N LEU A 83 -60.34 21.91 16.97
CA LEU A 83 -61.72 21.55 16.68
C LEU A 83 -62.55 22.83 16.71
N SER A 84 -63.16 23.20 15.59
CA SER A 84 -64.08 24.33 15.46
C SER A 84 -65.49 23.82 15.16
N VAL A 85 -66.49 24.32 15.90
CA VAL A 85 -67.89 23.92 15.77
C VAL A 85 -68.76 25.16 15.55
N TYR A 86 -69.45 25.23 14.42
CA TYR A 86 -70.32 26.32 13.99
C TYR A 86 -71.80 25.88 14.07
N ASN A 87 -72.68 26.78 14.49
CA ASN A 87 -74.13 26.62 14.32
C ASN A 87 -74.60 27.25 12.98
N VAL A 88 -75.90 27.13 12.69
CA VAL A 88 -76.52 27.65 11.45
C VAL A 88 -76.43 29.17 11.30
N ASP A 89 -76.27 29.91 12.40
CA ASP A 89 -76.13 31.36 12.43
C ASP A 89 -74.66 31.82 12.33
N GLY A 90 -73.71 30.88 12.25
CA GLY A 90 -72.27 31.17 12.16
C GLY A 90 -71.57 31.48 13.48
N ILE A 91 -72.26 31.33 14.63
CA ILE A 91 -71.63 31.35 15.96
C ILE A 91 -70.76 30.11 16.08
N TYR A 92 -69.55 30.25 16.64
CA TYR A 92 -68.64 29.12 16.81
C TYR A 92 -67.96 29.06 18.17
N VAL A 93 -67.60 27.83 18.55
CA VAL A 93 -66.72 27.52 19.68
C VAL A 93 -65.57 26.66 19.18
N SER A 94 -64.41 26.75 19.84
CA SER A 94 -63.25 25.95 19.48
C SER A 94 -62.56 25.33 20.69
N LYS A 95 -61.81 24.26 20.44
CA LYS A 95 -60.95 23.60 21.43
C LYS A 95 -59.68 23.07 20.78
N ASP A 96 -58.55 23.25 21.46
CA ASP A 96 -57.24 22.92 20.93
C ASP A 96 -56.63 21.67 21.59
N ILE A 97 -55.90 20.89 20.81
CA ILE A 97 -55.01 19.81 21.25
C ILE A 97 -53.66 19.99 20.57
N ARG A 98 -52.57 19.92 21.33
CA ARG A 98 -51.22 19.94 20.76
C ARG A 98 -50.78 18.53 20.37
N ILE A 99 -50.39 18.35 19.11
CA ILE A 99 -49.76 17.12 18.62
C ILE A 99 -48.26 17.36 18.40
N THR A 100 -47.43 16.51 18.99
CA THR A 100 -45.96 16.55 18.81
C THR A 100 -45.49 15.31 18.06
N VAL A 101 -45.27 15.44 16.75
CA VAL A 101 -44.76 14.37 15.90
C VAL A 101 -43.30 14.11 16.22
N ARG A 102 -43.00 12.88 16.69
CA ARG A 102 -41.64 12.42 16.95
C ARG A 102 -41.02 11.83 15.68
N PRO A 103 -39.70 11.91 15.50
CA PRO A 103 -39.02 11.18 14.44
C PRO A 103 -39.32 9.67 14.49
N ALA A 104 -39.41 9.02 13.34
CA ALA A 104 -39.63 7.57 13.25
C ALA A 104 -38.46 6.78 13.85
N PHE A 105 -38.75 5.62 14.42
CA PHE A 105 -37.72 4.71 14.93
C PHE A 105 -36.83 4.17 13.79
N ALA A 106 -35.54 4.51 13.82
CA ALA A 106 -34.61 4.15 12.74
C ALA A 106 -33.16 4.00 13.21
N ILE A 107 -32.39 3.20 12.48
CA ILE A 107 -30.92 3.26 12.47
C ILE A 107 -30.54 4.06 11.23
N THR A 108 -29.96 5.25 11.42
CA THR A 108 -29.75 6.23 10.33
C THR A 108 -28.34 6.17 9.74
N ALA A 109 -27.36 5.75 10.54
CA ALA A 109 -25.99 5.57 10.07
C ALA A 109 -25.28 4.48 10.87
N VAL A 110 -24.43 3.72 10.18
CA VAL A 110 -23.42 2.84 10.78
C VAL A 110 -22.14 2.90 9.96
N ASP A 111 -20.99 2.91 10.61
CA ASP A 111 -19.70 2.91 9.94
C ASP A 111 -18.60 2.23 10.77
N ALA A 112 -17.51 1.84 10.10
CA ALA A 112 -16.29 1.34 10.72
C ALA A 112 -15.10 2.09 10.14
N THR A 113 -14.38 2.80 11.00
CA THR A 113 -13.24 3.63 10.62
C THR A 113 -12.00 3.27 11.43
N PRO A 114 -10.83 3.03 10.80
CA PRO A 114 -10.56 3.06 9.36
C PRO A 114 -11.24 1.94 8.57
N GLY A 115 -11.45 2.15 7.27
CA GLY A 115 -12.15 1.17 6.41
C GLY A 115 -11.42 -0.17 6.22
N GLN A 116 -10.12 -0.25 6.53
CA GLN A 116 -9.35 -1.49 6.60
C GLN A 116 -8.10 -1.30 7.48
N VAL A 117 -7.77 -2.30 8.32
CA VAL A 117 -6.61 -2.26 9.22
C VAL A 117 -5.79 -3.56 9.20
N ALA A 118 -4.59 -3.53 9.78
CA ALA A 118 -3.81 -4.75 10.05
C ALA A 118 -4.46 -5.57 11.20
N PRO A 119 -4.22 -6.89 11.28
CA PRO A 119 -4.75 -7.71 12.36
C PRO A 119 -4.42 -7.16 13.76
N GLY A 120 -5.44 -7.02 14.60
CA GLY A 120 -5.33 -6.55 15.98
C GLY A 120 -5.26 -5.03 16.15
N ASN A 121 -5.23 -4.25 15.07
CA ASN A 121 -5.29 -2.80 15.15
C ASN A 121 -6.71 -2.29 15.42
N ASP A 122 -6.76 -1.06 15.92
CA ASP A 122 -7.98 -0.37 16.31
C ASP A 122 -8.91 -0.08 15.13
N VAL A 123 -10.19 -0.39 15.30
CA VAL A 123 -11.29 0.05 14.45
C VAL A 123 -12.34 0.71 15.32
N THR A 124 -12.76 1.92 14.97
CA THR A 124 -13.86 2.64 15.58
C THR A 124 -15.15 2.30 14.85
N LEU A 125 -16.04 1.56 15.52
CA LEU A 125 -17.42 1.37 15.10
C LEU A 125 -18.20 2.61 15.50
N SER A 126 -19.02 3.17 14.62
CA SER A 126 -19.88 4.31 14.91
C SER A 126 -21.30 4.04 14.43
N TRP A 127 -22.29 4.61 15.15
CA TRP A 127 -23.69 4.46 14.81
C TRP A 127 -24.53 5.63 15.28
N THR A 128 -25.60 5.87 14.53
CA THR A 128 -26.62 6.87 14.85
C THR A 128 -27.99 6.23 14.75
N THR A 129 -28.82 6.46 15.76
CA THR A 129 -30.22 6.01 15.77
C THR A 129 -31.15 7.17 16.05
N THR A 130 -32.43 6.95 15.76
CA THR A 130 -33.51 7.91 15.98
C THR A 130 -34.63 7.20 16.73
N SER A 131 -35.15 7.82 17.78
CA SER A 131 -36.22 7.29 18.65
C SER A 131 -35.94 5.92 19.31
N ALA A 132 -34.69 5.43 19.30
CA ALA A 132 -34.30 4.22 20.01
C ALA A 132 -34.34 4.41 21.54
N GLY A 133 -34.89 3.44 22.26
CA GLY A 133 -34.90 3.42 23.72
C GLY A 133 -33.63 2.82 24.33
N ARG A 134 -33.03 1.84 23.65
CA ARG A 134 -31.76 1.21 24.00
C ARG A 134 -31.08 0.62 22.78
N THR A 135 -29.78 0.42 22.82
CA THR A 135 -28.98 -0.20 21.75
C THR A 135 -27.99 -1.19 22.32
N THR A 136 -27.71 -2.26 21.57
CA THR A 136 -26.70 -3.26 21.91
C THR A 136 -25.83 -3.57 20.70
N ILE A 137 -24.56 -3.85 20.92
CA ILE A 137 -23.65 -4.41 19.90
C ILE A 137 -23.33 -5.86 20.27
N THR A 138 -23.45 -6.75 19.28
CA THR A 138 -23.03 -8.15 19.40
C THR A 138 -21.72 -8.36 18.65
N ASP A 139 -20.71 -8.87 19.34
CA ASP A 139 -19.50 -9.41 18.73
C ASP A 139 -19.74 -10.87 18.32
N PRO A 140 -19.70 -11.20 17.01
CA PRO A 140 -19.96 -12.56 16.55
C PRO A 140 -18.89 -13.57 16.97
N THR A 141 -17.70 -13.11 17.36
CA THR A 141 -16.55 -13.97 17.70
C THR A 141 -16.68 -14.53 19.11
N SER A 142 -16.98 -13.64 20.07
CA SER A 142 -17.16 -14.00 21.48
C SER A 142 -18.61 -14.38 21.81
N GLY A 143 -19.57 -13.96 20.97
CA GLY A 143 -20.99 -14.00 21.29
C GLY A 143 -21.42 -12.96 22.34
N GLN A 144 -20.50 -12.08 22.76
CA GLN A 144 -20.78 -11.07 23.77
C GLN A 144 -21.76 -10.02 23.22
N VAL A 145 -22.79 -9.73 24.02
CA VAL A 145 -23.73 -8.63 23.77
C VAL A 145 -23.45 -7.52 24.77
N LEU A 146 -23.10 -6.34 24.27
CA LEU A 146 -22.79 -5.17 25.08
C LEU A 146 -23.86 -4.10 24.88
N GLU A 147 -24.39 -3.55 25.97
CA GLU A 147 -25.25 -2.37 25.93
C GLU A 147 -24.41 -1.12 25.67
N VAL A 148 -24.85 -0.28 24.74
CA VAL A 148 -24.13 0.91 24.29
C VAL A 148 -25.06 2.12 24.21
N ALA A 149 -24.51 3.31 24.00
CA ALA A 149 -25.32 4.51 23.80
C ALA A 149 -26.18 4.40 22.54
N THR A 150 -27.36 5.03 22.54
CA THR A 150 -28.31 4.98 21.40
C THR A 150 -27.71 5.58 20.12
N SER A 151 -26.85 6.59 20.25
CA SER A 151 -25.92 7.01 19.20
C SER A 151 -24.54 7.18 19.82
N GLY A 152 -23.50 6.70 19.14
CA GLY A 152 -22.17 6.69 19.72
C GLY A 152 -21.13 5.98 18.88
N SER A 153 -20.01 5.65 19.53
CA SER A 153 -18.92 4.89 18.92
C SER A 153 -18.25 3.97 19.94
N MET A 154 -17.55 2.95 19.44
CA MET A 154 -16.81 1.97 20.23
C MET A 154 -15.56 1.53 19.46
N ILE A 155 -14.42 1.45 20.15
CA ILE A 155 -13.17 0.93 19.58
C ILE A 155 -13.12 -0.59 19.80
N VAL A 156 -12.71 -1.32 18.76
CA VAL A 156 -12.51 -2.78 18.76
C VAL A 156 -11.16 -3.13 18.12
N HIS A 157 -10.63 -4.33 18.41
CA HIS A 157 -9.32 -4.80 17.93
C HIS A 157 -9.43 -6.15 17.19
N PRO A 158 -10.05 -6.19 16.00
CA PRO A 158 -10.32 -7.44 15.30
C PRO A 158 -9.04 -8.09 14.73
N ALA A 159 -8.87 -9.40 14.97
CA ALA A 159 -7.77 -10.17 14.38
C ALA A 159 -8.06 -10.65 12.94
N ALA A 160 -9.33 -10.72 12.57
CA ALA A 160 -9.81 -11.05 11.22
C ALA A 160 -10.99 -10.13 10.86
N THR A 161 -11.43 -10.12 9.61
CA THR A 161 -12.58 -9.29 9.23
C THR A 161 -13.82 -9.74 10.01
N THR A 162 -14.35 -8.86 10.86
CA THR A 162 -15.44 -9.15 11.79
C THR A 162 -16.67 -8.30 11.46
N VAL A 163 -17.85 -8.91 11.50
CA VAL A 163 -19.13 -8.25 11.23
C VAL A 163 -19.92 -8.12 12.54
N TYR A 164 -19.86 -6.95 13.15
CA TYR A 164 -20.61 -6.64 14.37
C TYR A 164 -22.07 -6.38 14.04
N THR A 165 -22.97 -6.74 14.95
CA THR A 165 -24.41 -6.48 14.79
C THR A 165 -24.87 -5.47 15.82
N LEU A 166 -25.26 -4.28 15.37
CA LEU A 166 -25.98 -3.29 16.18
C LEU A 166 -27.46 -3.66 16.20
N THR A 167 -28.05 -3.75 17.39
CA THR A 167 -29.48 -3.90 17.57
C THR A 167 -29.99 -2.68 18.32
N ALA A 168 -30.86 -1.90 17.68
CA ALA A 168 -31.61 -0.83 18.31
C ALA A 168 -32.97 -1.37 18.73
N TYR A 169 -33.46 -0.98 19.90
CA TYR A 169 -34.77 -1.37 20.39
C TYR A 169 -35.66 -0.15 20.52
N ASN A 170 -36.89 -0.30 20.07
CA ASN A 170 -37.88 0.76 20.20
C ASN A 170 -38.33 0.88 21.67
N LYS A 171 -39.09 1.93 21.96
CA LYS A 171 -39.80 2.04 23.23
C LYS A 171 -40.81 0.89 23.38
N LEU A 172 -41.13 0.57 24.63
CA LEU A 172 -42.10 -0.47 24.95
C LEU A 172 -43.43 -0.21 24.22
N ASP A 173 -44.08 -1.28 23.76
CA ASP A 173 -45.36 -1.26 23.06
C ASP A 173 -45.40 -0.47 21.72
N LYS A 174 -44.23 -0.15 21.14
CA LYS A 174 -44.13 0.49 19.82
C LYS A 174 -43.54 -0.47 18.77
N PRO A 175 -44.26 -0.80 17.68
CA PRO A 175 -43.73 -1.61 16.59
C PRO A 175 -42.88 -0.78 15.61
N PRO A 176 -41.83 -1.35 14.98
CA PRO A 176 -41.26 -2.66 15.28
C PRO A 176 -40.52 -2.63 16.62
N PRO A 177 -40.46 -3.76 17.36
CA PRO A 177 -39.81 -3.82 18.67
C PRO A 177 -38.29 -3.59 18.60
N SER A 178 -37.66 -3.88 17.46
CA SER A 178 -36.23 -3.70 17.24
C SER A 178 -35.86 -3.58 15.76
N LEU A 179 -34.71 -2.96 15.50
CA LEU A 179 -34.03 -2.91 14.21
C LEU A 179 -32.59 -3.39 14.36
N THR A 180 -32.02 -3.96 13.29
CA THR A 180 -30.62 -4.42 13.28
C THR A 180 -29.84 -3.83 12.12
N ALA A 181 -28.58 -3.49 12.35
CA ALA A 181 -27.62 -3.06 11.33
C ALA A 181 -26.29 -3.79 11.49
N LYS A 182 -25.59 -4.04 10.39
CA LYS A 182 -24.28 -4.70 10.37
C LYS A 182 -23.16 -3.68 10.20
N ILE A 183 -22.14 -3.75 11.05
CA ILE A 183 -20.95 -2.91 11.01
C ILE A 183 -19.74 -3.80 10.70
N THR A 184 -19.09 -3.60 9.55
CA THR A 184 -18.01 -4.48 9.08
C THR A 184 -16.65 -3.87 9.36
N ALA A 185 -15.92 -4.40 10.34
CA ALA A 185 -14.53 -4.05 10.59
C ALA A 185 -13.62 -4.90 9.71
N ARG A 186 -13.06 -4.31 8.64
CA ARG A 186 -12.24 -5.05 7.68
C ARG A 186 -10.80 -5.14 8.15
N VAL A 187 -10.27 -6.36 8.10
CA VAL A 187 -8.86 -6.65 8.42
C VAL A 187 -8.17 -7.15 7.17
N ALA A 188 -7.04 -6.53 6.83
CA ALA A 188 -6.19 -6.97 5.74
C ALA A 188 -5.58 -8.34 6.05
N ARG A 189 -5.56 -9.22 5.04
CA ARG A 189 -4.92 -10.53 5.15
C ARG A 189 -3.42 -10.42 4.88
N PRO A 190 -2.57 -11.22 5.54
CA PRO A 190 -1.17 -11.33 5.19
C PRO A 190 -0.99 -11.66 3.70
N PRO A 191 0.12 -11.23 3.08
CA PRO A 191 0.39 -11.57 1.69
C PRO A 191 0.57 -13.08 1.51
N SER A 192 0.30 -13.56 0.30
CA SER A 192 0.56 -14.92 -0.15
C SER A 192 1.84 -14.98 -0.97
N VAL A 193 2.59 -16.06 -0.78
CA VAL A 193 3.80 -16.39 -1.55
C VAL A 193 3.76 -17.86 -1.94
N SER A 194 4.09 -18.14 -3.19
CA SER A 194 4.18 -19.49 -3.74
C SER A 194 5.33 -19.58 -4.75
N ASN A 195 5.71 -20.81 -5.13
CA ASN A 195 6.71 -21.08 -6.15
C ASN A 195 8.07 -20.37 -5.93
N PHE A 196 8.53 -20.27 -4.68
CA PHE A 196 9.88 -19.76 -4.43
C PHE A 196 10.91 -20.81 -4.84
N VAL A 197 11.52 -20.62 -6.02
CA VAL A 197 12.39 -21.60 -6.68
C VAL A 197 13.64 -20.93 -7.25
N ALA A 198 14.69 -21.73 -7.43
CA ALA A 198 15.94 -21.35 -8.07
C ALA A 198 16.09 -22.11 -9.38
N ASP A 199 16.47 -21.40 -10.45
CA ASP A 199 16.74 -21.99 -11.76
C ASP A 199 18.06 -21.45 -12.34
N PRO A 200 19.09 -22.30 -12.48
CA PRO A 200 19.16 -23.70 -12.01
C PRO A 200 19.31 -23.81 -10.46
N PRO A 201 18.85 -24.90 -9.83
CA PRO A 201 18.95 -25.08 -8.37
C PRO A 201 20.35 -25.48 -7.88
N ALA A 202 21.19 -25.97 -8.79
CA ALA A 202 22.59 -26.27 -8.56
C ALA A 202 23.44 -25.54 -9.60
N ILE A 203 24.54 -24.94 -9.14
CA ILE A 203 25.47 -24.18 -9.97
C ILE A 203 26.90 -24.56 -9.60
N THR A 204 27.84 -24.36 -10.52
CA THR A 204 29.27 -24.34 -10.18
C THR A 204 29.63 -22.99 -9.57
N GLN A 205 30.61 -22.96 -8.68
CA GLN A 205 31.14 -21.73 -8.10
C GLN A 205 31.47 -20.70 -9.20
N GLY A 206 31.04 -19.45 -9.00
CA GLY A 206 31.17 -18.37 -9.99
C GLY A 206 29.98 -18.22 -10.95
N ALA A 207 29.17 -19.26 -11.15
CA ALA A 207 27.96 -19.16 -11.96
C ALA A 207 26.83 -18.44 -11.21
N SER A 208 25.75 -18.10 -11.93
CA SER A 208 24.56 -17.44 -11.37
C SER A 208 23.34 -18.34 -11.43
N THR A 209 22.44 -18.16 -10.48
CA THR A 209 21.07 -18.71 -10.54
C THR A 209 20.04 -17.61 -10.41
N ARG A 210 18.85 -17.82 -10.98
CA ARG A 210 17.71 -16.92 -10.84
C ARG A 210 16.75 -17.47 -9.80
N LEU A 211 16.59 -16.74 -8.71
CA LEU A 211 15.51 -16.94 -7.75
C LEU A 211 14.23 -16.31 -8.31
N SER A 212 13.12 -17.01 -8.25
CA SER A 212 11.80 -16.53 -8.72
C SER A 212 10.69 -17.00 -7.80
N TRP A 213 9.59 -16.24 -7.76
CA TRP A 213 8.44 -16.52 -6.91
C TRP A 213 7.16 -15.89 -7.45
N THR A 214 6.02 -16.35 -6.95
CA THR A 214 4.70 -15.76 -7.17
C THR A 214 4.12 -15.26 -5.84
N GLY A 215 3.29 -14.23 -5.87
CA GLY A 215 2.64 -13.68 -4.68
C GLY A 215 2.03 -12.31 -4.89
N ASP A 216 1.32 -11.79 -3.88
CA ASP A 216 0.49 -10.57 -3.94
C ASP A 216 0.99 -9.42 -3.03
N ALA A 217 2.22 -9.52 -2.51
CA ALA A 217 2.75 -8.53 -1.60
C ALA A 217 3.15 -7.23 -2.33
N VAL A 218 3.22 -6.15 -1.56
CA VAL A 218 3.63 -4.82 -2.01
C VAL A 218 5.15 -4.75 -2.15
N ASN A 219 5.87 -5.39 -1.21
CA ASN A 219 7.32 -5.41 -1.20
C ASN A 219 7.87 -6.81 -0.88
N TYR A 220 8.99 -7.16 -1.50
CA TYR A 220 9.73 -8.39 -1.27
C TYR A 220 11.17 -8.10 -0.89
N SER A 221 11.71 -8.93 -0.01
CA SER A 221 13.13 -9.00 0.29
C SER A 221 13.59 -10.45 0.35
N VAL A 222 14.78 -10.72 -0.17
CA VAL A 222 15.43 -12.03 -0.07
C VAL A 222 16.63 -11.88 0.84
N THR A 223 16.88 -12.82 1.75
CA THR A 223 18.10 -12.86 2.56
C THR A 223 18.80 -14.20 2.42
N ASP A 224 20.13 -14.16 2.39
CA ASP A 224 21.01 -15.35 2.47
C ASP A 224 21.45 -15.69 3.91
N GLY A 225 20.88 -15.02 4.90
CA GLY A 225 21.26 -15.11 6.31
C GLY A 225 22.29 -14.06 6.74
N THR A 226 23.00 -13.44 5.79
CA THR A 226 23.99 -12.38 6.04
C THR A 226 23.60 -11.05 5.40
N THR A 227 23.17 -11.10 4.14
CA THR A 227 22.84 -9.95 3.30
C THR A 227 21.36 -10.00 2.95
N THR A 228 20.70 -8.85 3.07
CA THR A 228 19.30 -8.69 2.65
C THR A 228 19.20 -7.90 1.36
N PHE A 229 18.67 -8.54 0.33
CA PHE A 229 18.38 -7.96 -0.98
C PHE A 229 16.94 -7.43 -0.99
N ASN A 230 16.75 -6.11 -0.93
CA ASN A 230 15.44 -5.50 -1.14
C ASN A 230 15.15 -5.44 -2.65
N VAL A 231 14.09 -6.08 -3.09
CA VAL A 231 13.74 -6.21 -4.52
C VAL A 231 12.43 -5.53 -4.89
N GLY A 232 11.79 -4.82 -3.95
CA GLY A 232 10.60 -4.04 -4.27
C GLY A 232 9.41 -4.94 -4.64
N PRO A 233 8.60 -4.57 -5.66
CA PRO A 233 7.55 -5.42 -6.20
C PRO A 233 8.08 -6.47 -7.18
N ARG A 234 9.40 -6.56 -7.43
CA ARG A 234 9.95 -7.56 -8.36
C ARG A 234 9.68 -8.97 -7.84
N ARG A 235 9.53 -9.91 -8.76
CA ARG A 235 9.25 -11.33 -8.49
C ARG A 235 10.43 -12.25 -8.83
N SER A 236 11.62 -11.67 -8.91
CA SER A 236 12.85 -12.37 -9.23
C SER A 236 14.10 -11.64 -8.78
N LEU A 237 15.14 -12.41 -8.48
CA LEU A 237 16.48 -11.93 -8.14
C LEU A 237 17.52 -12.88 -8.75
N VAL A 238 18.53 -12.33 -9.43
CA VAL A 238 19.70 -13.12 -9.86
C VAL A 238 20.75 -13.05 -8.77
N VAL A 239 21.27 -14.19 -8.35
CA VAL A 239 22.29 -14.33 -7.30
C VAL A 239 23.47 -15.17 -7.79
N ARG A 240 24.64 -14.95 -7.18
CA ARG A 240 25.89 -15.68 -7.45
C ARG A 240 26.52 -16.10 -6.12
N PRO A 241 25.95 -17.08 -5.41
CA PRO A 241 26.51 -17.53 -4.14
C PRO A 241 27.88 -18.21 -4.34
N ALA A 242 28.84 -17.91 -3.46
CA ALA A 242 30.18 -18.48 -3.49
C ALA A 242 30.26 -19.91 -2.92
N ALA A 243 29.25 -20.30 -2.13
CA ALA A 243 29.11 -21.61 -1.51
C ALA A 243 27.62 -21.96 -1.44
N THR A 244 27.28 -23.20 -1.10
CA THR A 244 25.88 -23.62 -0.94
C THR A 244 25.17 -22.71 0.08
N THR A 245 24.08 -22.07 -0.35
CA THR A 245 23.42 -21.01 0.41
C THR A 245 21.92 -21.26 0.48
N ALA A 246 21.36 -21.11 1.69
CA ALA A 246 19.93 -21.09 1.91
C ALA A 246 19.39 -19.65 1.84
N TYR A 247 18.44 -19.43 0.94
CA TYR A 247 17.74 -18.15 0.78
C TYR A 247 16.37 -18.20 1.43
N THR A 248 15.97 -17.13 2.11
CA THR A 248 14.58 -16.95 2.56
C THR A 248 13.98 -15.71 1.93
N LEU A 249 12.71 -15.80 1.56
CA LEU A 249 11.95 -14.71 0.95
C LEU A 249 10.96 -14.17 1.97
N GLN A 250 11.02 -12.88 2.26
CA GLN A 250 10.03 -12.16 3.05
C GLN A 250 9.17 -11.29 2.13
N ALA A 251 7.87 -11.39 2.30
CA ALA A 251 6.89 -10.58 1.58
C ALA A 251 6.07 -9.75 2.56
N VAL A 252 5.85 -8.48 2.22
CA VAL A 252 5.23 -7.47 3.09
C VAL A 252 4.05 -6.81 2.37
N GLY A 253 2.91 -6.75 3.05
CA GLY A 253 1.69 -6.12 2.56
C GLY A 253 0.82 -5.52 3.68
N PRO A 254 -0.36 -4.96 3.35
CA PRO A 254 -1.22 -4.27 4.32
C PRO A 254 -1.68 -5.14 5.50
N GLY A 255 -1.77 -6.47 5.33
CA GLY A 255 -2.12 -7.40 6.40
C GLY A 255 -0.93 -8.00 7.14
N GLY A 256 0.27 -7.43 6.97
CA GLY A 256 1.48 -7.85 7.68
C GLY A 256 2.54 -8.47 6.78
N LYS A 257 3.27 -9.46 7.31
CA LYS A 257 4.43 -10.07 6.66
C LYS A 257 4.29 -11.59 6.63
N VAL A 258 4.81 -12.22 5.58
CA VAL A 258 5.01 -13.67 5.50
C VAL A 258 6.45 -13.96 5.10
N THR A 259 7.01 -15.02 5.65
CA THR A 259 8.36 -15.49 5.31
C THR A 259 8.27 -16.92 4.81
N THR A 260 8.93 -17.24 3.71
CA THR A 260 8.96 -18.60 3.16
C THR A 260 9.90 -19.51 3.95
N PRO A 261 9.73 -20.83 3.89
CA PRO A 261 10.81 -21.76 4.20
C PRO A 261 12.08 -21.46 3.37
N PRO A 262 13.26 -21.87 3.87
CA PRO A 262 14.51 -21.67 3.15
C PRO A 262 14.55 -22.48 1.84
N LEU A 263 15.00 -21.83 0.77
CA LEU A 263 15.32 -22.42 -0.52
C LEU A 263 16.84 -22.56 -0.64
N THR A 264 17.33 -23.80 -0.74
CA THR A 264 18.77 -24.06 -0.86
C THR A 264 19.20 -24.04 -2.31
N VAL A 265 20.19 -23.20 -2.63
CA VAL A 265 20.95 -23.25 -3.88
C VAL A 265 22.25 -23.99 -3.60
N THR A 266 22.47 -25.09 -4.32
CA THR A 266 23.70 -25.89 -4.17
C THR A 266 24.80 -25.30 -5.04
N VAL A 267 25.99 -25.11 -4.48
CA VAL A 267 27.17 -24.66 -5.22
C VAL A 267 28.20 -25.77 -5.19
N ASP A 268 28.53 -26.29 -6.37
CA ASP A 268 29.65 -27.19 -6.56
C ASP A 268 30.96 -26.38 -6.49
N PRO A 269 31.84 -26.62 -5.49
CA PRO A 269 33.07 -25.88 -5.34
C PRO A 269 33.96 -26.04 -6.56
N HIS A 270 34.33 -24.92 -7.18
CA HIS A 270 35.27 -24.90 -8.29
C HIS A 270 36.21 -23.70 -8.17
N PRO A 271 36.94 -23.58 -7.03
CA PRO A 271 37.68 -22.38 -6.71
C PRO A 271 38.87 -22.23 -7.65
N ALA A 272 39.09 -21.01 -8.14
CA ALA A 272 40.33 -20.68 -8.79
C ALA A 272 41.45 -20.56 -7.76
N THR A 273 42.62 -21.06 -8.13
CA THR A 273 43.84 -21.14 -7.34
C THR A 273 44.96 -20.25 -7.88
N SER A 274 44.90 -19.89 -9.16
CA SER A 274 45.91 -19.03 -9.79
C SER A 274 45.34 -18.19 -10.93
N LEU A 275 46.07 -17.14 -11.30
CA LEU A 275 45.83 -16.36 -12.51
C LEU A 275 46.89 -16.69 -13.56
N THR A 276 46.50 -16.71 -14.83
CA THR A 276 47.44 -16.88 -15.94
C THR A 276 47.12 -15.87 -17.03
N TYR A 277 48.12 -15.08 -17.39
CA TYR A 277 48.03 -14.08 -18.44
C TYR A 277 48.80 -14.53 -19.68
N THR A 278 48.13 -14.52 -20.82
CA THR A 278 48.73 -14.72 -22.14
C THR A 278 48.79 -13.39 -22.86
N ALA A 279 50.00 -12.88 -23.15
CA ALA A 279 50.20 -11.58 -23.79
C ALA A 279 49.68 -11.54 -25.25
N PRO A 280 49.28 -10.37 -25.77
CA PRO A 280 48.86 -10.22 -27.16
C PRO A 280 50.04 -10.37 -28.13
N SER A 281 49.76 -10.80 -29.37
CA SER A 281 50.80 -11.06 -30.37
C SER A 281 51.32 -9.81 -31.11
N SER A 282 50.57 -8.70 -31.10
CA SER A 282 50.93 -7.46 -31.81
C SER A 282 50.32 -6.22 -31.14
N GLY A 283 50.72 -5.02 -31.59
CA GLY A 283 50.24 -3.73 -31.08
C GLY A 283 51.36 -2.87 -30.51
N ALA A 284 51.35 -1.56 -30.81
CA ALA A 284 52.42 -0.63 -30.42
C ALA A 284 52.46 -0.35 -28.90
N LEU A 285 51.31 -0.41 -28.24
CA LEU A 285 51.20 -0.53 -26.78
C LEU A 285 50.53 -1.87 -26.47
N GLN A 286 51.11 -2.62 -25.54
CA GLN A 286 50.60 -3.91 -25.11
C GLN A 286 50.42 -3.93 -23.60
N LEU A 287 49.35 -4.58 -23.16
CA LEU A 287 49.24 -5.04 -21.79
C LEU A 287 50.08 -6.32 -21.64
N VAL A 288 51.01 -6.32 -20.70
CA VAL A 288 51.87 -7.46 -20.36
C VAL A 288 51.77 -7.75 -18.88
N ALA A 289 52.00 -9.00 -18.46
CA ALA A 289 52.02 -9.36 -17.05
C ALA A 289 53.44 -9.51 -16.53
N ASP A 290 53.65 -9.17 -15.26
CA ASP A 290 54.84 -9.59 -14.53
C ASP A 290 54.86 -11.11 -14.38
N ALA A 291 56.06 -11.69 -14.37
CA ALA A 291 56.23 -13.12 -14.15
C ALA A 291 55.83 -13.48 -12.71
N CYS A 292 54.93 -14.45 -12.57
CA CYS A 292 54.54 -15.04 -11.29
C CYS A 292 54.14 -16.51 -11.50
N SER A 293 54.33 -17.36 -10.49
CA SER A 293 53.94 -18.78 -10.54
C SER A 293 53.90 -19.40 -9.14
N PRO A 294 52.73 -19.84 -8.62
CA PRO A 294 51.37 -19.50 -9.09
C PRO A 294 51.01 -18.04 -8.72
N CYS A 295 50.15 -17.41 -9.53
CA CYS A 295 49.78 -16.01 -9.32
C CYS A 295 48.48 -15.88 -8.51
N GLY A 296 48.55 -15.51 -7.23
CA GLY A 296 47.38 -15.03 -6.48
C GLY A 296 47.01 -13.58 -6.82
N ALA A 297 47.93 -12.84 -7.41
CA ALA A 297 47.71 -11.51 -7.98
C ALA A 297 48.64 -11.33 -9.19
N VAL A 298 48.18 -10.62 -10.22
CA VAL A 298 48.96 -10.32 -11.43
C VAL A 298 49.05 -8.80 -11.59
N THR A 299 50.27 -8.28 -11.59
CA THR A 299 50.53 -6.90 -11.99
C THR A 299 50.62 -6.83 -13.50
N LEU A 300 49.68 -6.10 -14.09
CA LEU A 300 49.60 -5.85 -15.52
C LEU A 300 50.21 -4.48 -15.82
N ARG A 301 51.09 -4.44 -16.82
CA ARG A 301 51.83 -3.25 -17.25
C ARG A 301 51.47 -2.91 -18.69
N ILE A 302 51.22 -1.65 -18.97
CA ILE A 302 51.08 -1.13 -20.32
C ILE A 302 52.48 -0.74 -20.80
N LYS A 303 53.05 -1.50 -21.74
CA LYS A 303 54.39 -1.28 -22.28
C LYS A 303 54.35 -0.97 -23.77
N ALA A 304 55.29 -0.15 -24.21
CA ALA A 304 55.50 0.11 -25.63
C ALA A 304 56.35 -1.01 -26.27
N THR A 305 55.96 -1.46 -27.47
CA THR A 305 56.74 -2.42 -28.29
C THR A 305 57.35 -1.75 -29.52
N ALA A 306 56.92 -0.53 -29.81
CA ALA A 306 57.42 0.36 -30.85
C ALA A 306 57.60 1.77 -30.25
N THR A 307 58.26 2.67 -30.98
CA THR A 307 58.31 4.07 -30.56
C THR A 307 56.91 4.71 -30.68
N VAL A 308 56.38 5.21 -29.58
CA VAL A 308 55.05 5.81 -29.49
C VAL A 308 55.14 7.19 -28.85
N GLN A 309 54.49 8.19 -29.45
CA GLN A 309 54.37 9.53 -28.87
C GLN A 309 52.95 9.79 -28.39
N LEU A 310 52.80 10.22 -27.15
CA LEU A 310 51.49 10.49 -26.55
C LEU A 310 51.56 11.51 -25.41
N ARG A 311 50.43 12.17 -25.17
CA ARG A 311 50.17 13.07 -24.03
C ARG A 311 48.98 12.63 -23.18
N GLY A 312 48.25 11.60 -23.60
CA GLY A 312 47.12 11.08 -22.85
C GLY A 312 46.70 9.68 -23.31
N LEU A 313 46.06 8.95 -22.41
CA LEU A 313 45.60 7.58 -22.58
C LEU A 313 44.24 7.42 -21.89
N ALA A 314 43.33 6.70 -22.53
CA ALA A 314 42.12 6.17 -21.89
C ALA A 314 42.00 4.69 -22.22
N PHE A 315 41.57 3.90 -21.24
CA PHE A 315 41.52 2.44 -21.34
C PHE A 315 40.36 1.89 -20.50
N ASN A 316 39.37 1.34 -21.19
CA ASN A 316 38.24 0.62 -20.62
C ASN A 316 38.46 -0.86 -20.89
N LEU A 317 38.68 -1.62 -19.82
CA LEU A 317 38.85 -3.07 -19.86
C LEU A 317 37.66 -3.75 -19.18
N PRO A 318 36.70 -4.27 -19.97
CA PRO A 318 35.69 -5.19 -19.46
C PRO A 318 36.38 -6.44 -18.90
N LEU A 319 36.01 -6.83 -17.69
CA LEU A 319 36.56 -7.98 -16.99
C LEU A 319 35.50 -8.66 -16.14
N ASP A 320 35.71 -9.92 -15.77
CA ASP A 320 34.86 -10.58 -14.79
C ASP A 320 35.30 -10.21 -13.37
N SER A 321 34.63 -9.21 -12.79
CA SER A 321 34.91 -8.69 -11.45
C SER A 321 34.56 -9.69 -10.34
N THR A 322 33.88 -10.80 -10.67
CA THR A 322 33.64 -11.88 -9.71
C THR A 322 34.89 -12.74 -9.51
N LYS A 323 35.78 -12.81 -10.52
CA LYS A 323 37.00 -13.62 -10.50
C LYS A 323 38.25 -12.84 -10.08
N VAL A 324 38.24 -11.52 -10.23
CA VAL A 324 39.37 -10.67 -9.84
C VAL A 324 38.91 -9.39 -9.15
N ALA A 325 39.75 -8.91 -8.23
CA ALA A 325 39.60 -7.61 -7.58
C ALA A 325 40.72 -6.68 -8.01
N PHE A 326 40.36 -5.46 -8.41
CA PHE A 326 41.31 -4.37 -8.61
C PHE A 326 41.67 -3.76 -7.26
N ASP A 327 42.96 -3.59 -6.97
CA ASP A 327 43.47 -3.02 -5.71
C ASP A 327 43.21 -1.52 -5.55
N GLY A 328 42.68 -0.86 -6.58
CA GLY A 328 42.42 0.58 -6.58
C GLY A 328 43.63 1.44 -6.93
N MET A 329 44.80 0.82 -7.15
CA MET A 329 46.05 1.53 -7.42
C MET A 329 46.40 1.49 -8.91
N LEU A 330 46.71 2.68 -9.44
CA LEU A 330 47.33 2.82 -10.76
C LEU A 330 48.72 3.41 -10.56
N GLY A 331 49.75 2.65 -10.93
CA GLY A 331 51.12 3.14 -11.01
C GLY A 331 51.40 3.77 -12.38
N ALA A 332 52.21 4.83 -12.42
CA ALA A 332 52.81 5.31 -13.66
C ALA A 332 54.20 4.69 -13.81
N GLY A 333 54.54 4.34 -15.05
CA GLY A 333 55.89 3.86 -15.36
C GLY A 333 56.90 5.01 -15.42
N PRO A 334 58.21 4.70 -15.41
CA PRO A 334 59.27 5.71 -15.32
C PRO A 334 59.30 6.70 -16.49
N ALA A 335 58.83 6.27 -17.66
CA ALA A 335 58.78 7.10 -18.85
C ALA A 335 57.63 8.12 -18.80
N TRP A 336 56.70 8.02 -17.84
CA TRP A 336 55.59 8.94 -17.68
C TRP A 336 55.87 9.95 -16.55
N PRO A 337 56.16 11.23 -16.86
CA PRO A 337 56.35 12.26 -15.85
C PRO A 337 54.99 12.58 -15.21
N ASP A 338 54.76 11.93 -14.08
CA ASP A 338 53.48 11.83 -13.37
C ASP A 338 52.77 13.17 -13.13
N ARG A 339 51.51 13.36 -13.57
CA ARG A 339 50.66 14.52 -13.17
C ARG A 339 49.15 14.26 -13.02
N PHE A 340 48.46 13.52 -13.90
CA PHE A 340 47.06 13.10 -13.66
C PHE A 340 46.77 11.69 -14.14
N ARG A 341 46.38 10.81 -13.21
CA ARG A 341 45.97 9.44 -13.51
C ARG A 341 44.86 8.97 -12.58
N LYS A 342 43.95 8.15 -13.10
CA LYS A 342 42.89 7.55 -12.30
C LYS A 342 42.52 6.19 -12.88
N ALA A 343 42.30 5.23 -11.99
CA ALA A 343 41.69 3.96 -12.30
C ALA A 343 40.49 3.75 -11.38
N THR A 344 39.42 3.18 -11.88
CA THR A 344 38.26 2.80 -11.06
C THR A 344 37.44 1.72 -11.73
N MET A 345 36.74 0.92 -10.93
CA MET A 345 35.70 0.04 -11.45
C MET A 345 34.45 0.86 -11.78
N GLY A 346 33.95 0.70 -13.00
CA GLY A 346 32.73 1.35 -13.45
C GLY A 346 31.50 0.90 -12.66
N ARG A 347 30.44 1.71 -12.75
CA ARG A 347 29.14 1.44 -12.13
C ARG A 347 28.03 1.60 -13.17
N GLY A 348 26.87 1.01 -12.91
CA GLY A 348 25.70 1.14 -13.79
C GLY A 348 26.00 0.55 -15.18
N PRO A 349 25.89 1.31 -16.28
CA PRO A 349 26.17 0.80 -17.64
C PRO A 349 27.61 0.32 -17.86
N LEU A 350 28.56 0.72 -17.00
CA LEU A 350 29.97 0.29 -17.05
C LEU A 350 30.32 -0.65 -15.89
N GLN A 351 29.31 -1.29 -15.28
CA GLN A 351 29.56 -2.35 -14.29
C GLN A 351 30.52 -3.39 -14.90
N ASP A 352 31.49 -3.84 -14.09
CA ASP A 352 32.52 -4.81 -14.48
C ASP A 352 33.51 -4.33 -15.56
N VAL A 353 33.65 -3.00 -15.72
CA VAL A 353 34.67 -2.39 -16.58
C VAL A 353 35.69 -1.64 -15.73
N LEU A 354 36.97 -2.02 -15.82
CA LEU A 354 38.07 -1.22 -15.29
C LEU A 354 38.30 -0.03 -16.21
N VAL A 355 38.10 1.18 -15.69
CA VAL A 355 38.27 2.44 -16.44
C VAL A 355 39.54 3.12 -15.96
N ILE A 356 40.48 3.32 -16.87
CA ILE A 356 41.76 3.98 -16.66
C ILE A 356 41.83 5.23 -17.54
N GLY A 357 42.26 6.34 -16.96
CA GLY A 357 42.54 7.59 -17.66
C GLY A 357 43.85 8.19 -17.18
N MET A 358 44.67 8.67 -18.12
CA MET A 358 45.96 9.30 -17.86
C MET A 358 46.14 10.48 -18.81
N ALA A 359 46.66 11.60 -18.30
CA ALA A 359 46.98 12.76 -19.14
C ALA A 359 48.16 13.53 -18.56
N LEU A 360 48.94 14.11 -19.46
CA LEU A 360 49.93 15.12 -19.11
C LEU A 360 49.24 16.48 -18.95
N GLU A 361 49.70 17.24 -17.97
CA GLU A 361 49.20 18.59 -17.70
C GLU A 361 49.71 19.58 -18.75
N GLY A 362 48.79 20.33 -19.35
CA GLY A 362 49.15 21.46 -20.23
C GLY A 362 49.60 22.68 -19.43
N THR A 363 50.05 23.72 -20.12
CA THR A 363 50.52 24.95 -19.47
C THR A 363 49.39 25.91 -19.07
N GLY A 364 48.12 25.52 -19.29
CA GLY A 364 46.95 26.39 -19.23
C GLY A 364 46.72 27.21 -20.51
N THR A 365 47.77 27.43 -21.32
CA THR A 365 47.72 28.16 -22.60
C THR A 365 47.95 27.27 -23.82
N ALA A 366 48.52 26.07 -23.61
CA ALA A 366 48.73 25.07 -24.65
C ALA A 366 48.56 23.65 -24.08
N PRO A 367 48.19 22.66 -24.91
CA PRO A 367 48.24 21.26 -24.52
C PRO A 367 49.65 20.83 -24.13
N ALA A 368 49.77 19.79 -23.29
CA ALA A 368 51.04 19.19 -22.97
C ALA A 368 51.79 18.70 -24.23
N GLN A 369 53.12 18.73 -24.18
CA GLN A 369 53.96 18.09 -25.21
C GLN A 369 53.82 16.57 -25.13
N ASP A 370 54.05 15.90 -26.27
CA ASP A 370 54.04 14.44 -26.28
C ASP A 370 55.31 13.91 -25.61
N VAL A 371 55.13 12.88 -24.79
CA VAL A 371 56.21 12.05 -24.29
C VAL A 371 56.48 10.94 -25.30
N THR A 372 57.76 10.61 -25.50
CA THR A 372 58.17 9.49 -26.35
C THR A 372 58.39 8.26 -25.47
N LEU A 373 57.66 7.19 -25.73
CA LEU A 373 57.92 5.85 -25.22
C LEU A 373 58.71 5.07 -26.26
N ASN A 374 59.79 4.43 -25.84
CA ASN A 374 60.59 3.51 -26.65
C ASN A 374 60.17 2.06 -26.39
N PRO A 375 60.52 1.11 -27.28
CA PRO A 375 60.29 -0.31 -27.01
C PRO A 375 60.83 -0.75 -25.65
N GLY A 376 59.98 -1.35 -24.82
CA GLY A 376 60.28 -1.79 -23.46
C GLY A 376 59.84 -0.79 -22.36
N ASP A 377 59.61 0.47 -22.71
CA ASP A 377 59.19 1.49 -21.74
C ASP A 377 57.79 1.18 -21.20
N GLU A 378 57.65 1.38 -19.90
CA GLU A 378 56.39 1.23 -19.19
C GLU A 378 55.67 2.58 -19.09
N LEU A 379 54.40 2.57 -19.46
CA LEU A 379 53.49 3.71 -19.33
C LEU A 379 52.77 3.69 -17.98
N ALA A 380 52.20 2.54 -17.61
CA ALA A 380 51.42 2.38 -16.39
C ALA A 380 51.35 0.93 -15.94
N ASN A 381 51.00 0.71 -14.68
CA ASN A 381 50.73 -0.61 -14.13
C ASN A 381 49.55 -0.62 -13.17
N PHE A 382 48.87 -1.75 -13.06
CA PHE A 382 47.78 -1.99 -12.11
C PHE A 382 47.75 -3.48 -11.74
N THR A 383 47.22 -3.81 -10.56
CA THR A 383 47.20 -5.20 -10.09
C THR A 383 45.78 -5.75 -9.99
N LEU A 384 45.59 -6.96 -10.50
CA LEU A 384 44.38 -7.74 -10.32
C LEU A 384 44.67 -8.91 -9.38
N GLY A 385 44.02 -8.91 -8.21
CA GLY A 385 44.07 -10.00 -7.25
C GLY A 385 43.02 -11.06 -7.56
N LEU A 386 43.36 -12.34 -7.39
CA LEU A 386 42.43 -13.45 -7.57
C LEU A 386 41.34 -13.43 -6.50
N VAL A 387 40.10 -13.61 -6.94
CA VAL A 387 38.96 -13.87 -6.06
C VAL A 387 38.60 -15.34 -6.24
N SER A 388 39.18 -16.23 -5.42
CA SER A 388 38.96 -17.69 -5.53
C SER A 388 37.47 -18.08 -5.50
N ALA A 389 36.66 -17.29 -4.78
CA ALA A 389 35.21 -17.46 -4.70
C ALA A 389 34.46 -17.26 -6.03
N GLY A 390 35.07 -16.57 -7.00
CA GLY A 390 34.54 -16.37 -8.36
C GLY A 390 34.68 -17.58 -9.27
N GLY A 391 35.37 -18.63 -8.81
CA GLY A 391 35.63 -19.84 -9.56
C GLY A 391 36.60 -19.68 -10.74
N SER A 392 36.89 -20.79 -11.41
CA SER A 392 37.76 -20.80 -12.60
C SER A 392 37.06 -20.25 -13.85
N GLY A 393 37.86 -19.88 -14.84
CA GLY A 393 37.44 -19.43 -16.16
C GLY A 393 38.02 -18.09 -16.56
N THR A 394 37.61 -17.61 -17.74
CA THR A 394 38.14 -16.38 -18.32
C THR A 394 37.70 -15.14 -17.56
N VAL A 395 38.66 -14.26 -17.28
CA VAL A 395 38.46 -12.93 -16.69
C VAL A 395 38.24 -11.91 -17.80
N PHE A 396 39.10 -11.90 -18.81
CA PHE A 396 38.89 -11.16 -20.06
C PHE A 396 39.68 -11.83 -21.20
N ASP A 397 39.20 -11.65 -22.43
CA ASP A 397 39.86 -12.18 -23.63
C ASP A 397 39.98 -11.09 -24.70
N GLY A 398 41.23 -10.71 -24.98
CA GLY A 398 41.57 -9.74 -26.01
C GLY A 398 41.18 -10.10 -27.43
N ALA A 399 40.95 -11.39 -27.72
CA ALA A 399 40.44 -11.84 -29.01
C ALA A 399 38.91 -11.68 -29.13
N LEU A 400 38.20 -11.55 -28.01
CA LEU A 400 36.74 -11.52 -27.91
C LEU A 400 36.24 -10.30 -27.13
N LEU A 401 36.81 -9.13 -27.41
CA LEU A 401 36.50 -7.91 -26.68
C LEU A 401 35.09 -7.39 -26.99
N PRO A 402 34.26 -7.12 -25.96
CA PRO A 402 32.92 -6.60 -26.18
C PRO A 402 32.95 -5.10 -26.54
N PRO A 403 31.84 -4.51 -27.03
CA PRO A 403 31.79 -3.09 -27.41
C PRO A 403 32.15 -2.09 -26.31
N ALA A 404 32.08 -2.52 -25.05
CA ALA A 404 32.48 -1.73 -23.89
C ALA A 404 34.01 -1.54 -23.80
N TYR A 405 34.79 -2.41 -24.44
CA TYR A 405 36.22 -2.24 -24.56
C TYR A 405 36.53 -1.03 -25.43
N LYS A 406 37.26 -0.07 -24.87
CA LYS A 406 37.75 1.09 -25.59
C LYS A 406 39.13 1.44 -25.10
N SER A 407 40.07 1.58 -26.01
CA SER A 407 41.35 2.20 -25.69
C SER A 407 41.61 3.34 -26.66
N SER A 408 42.19 4.42 -26.17
CA SER A 408 42.59 5.53 -27.01
C SER A 408 43.84 6.19 -26.49
N MET A 409 44.73 6.59 -27.39
CA MET A 409 45.86 7.45 -27.08
C MET A 409 45.65 8.81 -27.77
N GLN A 410 46.08 9.86 -27.11
CA GLN A 410 46.10 11.22 -27.63
C GLN A 410 47.55 11.65 -27.83
N SER A 411 47.84 12.23 -28.99
CA SER A 411 49.12 12.87 -29.32
C SER A 411 48.87 14.26 -29.96
N SER A 412 49.95 14.90 -30.41
CA SER A 412 49.91 16.10 -31.28
C SER A 412 49.26 15.82 -32.62
N SER A 413 49.47 14.62 -33.16
CA SER A 413 48.94 14.20 -34.47
C SER A 413 47.46 13.80 -34.43
N GLY A 414 46.87 13.68 -33.23
CA GLY A 414 45.45 13.41 -33.05
C GLY A 414 45.17 12.28 -32.07
N ARG A 415 43.99 11.67 -32.18
CA ARG A 415 43.57 10.55 -31.35
C ARG A 415 43.62 9.26 -32.14
N ILE A 416 44.28 8.25 -31.59
CA ILE A 416 44.28 6.89 -32.13
C ILE A 416 43.40 6.03 -31.22
N SER A 417 42.41 5.37 -31.80
CA SER A 417 41.54 4.41 -31.10
C SER A 417 42.13 3.00 -31.17
N SER A 418 41.73 2.14 -30.24
CA SER A 418 42.26 0.77 -30.11
C SER A 418 43.78 0.74 -29.93
N ALA A 419 44.30 1.73 -29.21
CA ALA A 419 45.73 1.98 -29.07
C ALA A 419 46.48 0.92 -28.25
N ILE A 420 45.76 0.18 -27.41
CA ILE A 420 46.33 -0.84 -26.53
C ILE A 420 45.83 -2.20 -27.00
N ALA A 421 46.77 -3.12 -27.26
CA ALA A 421 46.46 -4.52 -27.42
C ALA A 421 46.45 -5.20 -26.05
N VAL A 422 45.43 -6.02 -25.81
CA VAL A 422 45.29 -6.81 -24.60
C VAL A 422 45.25 -8.29 -24.99
N GLY A 423 45.88 -9.12 -24.17
CA GLY A 423 45.84 -10.56 -24.29
C GLY A 423 44.67 -11.18 -23.52
N LYS A 424 44.86 -12.40 -23.01
CA LYS A 424 43.85 -13.16 -22.26
C LYS A 424 44.28 -13.37 -20.81
N LEU A 425 43.37 -13.13 -19.87
CA LEU A 425 43.55 -13.46 -18.46
C LEU A 425 42.55 -14.53 -18.06
N ASP A 426 43.04 -15.65 -17.55
CA ASP A 426 42.23 -16.74 -16.99
C ASP A 426 42.51 -16.91 -15.49
N ALA A 427 41.46 -17.23 -14.74
CA ALA A 427 41.54 -17.74 -13.37
C ALA A 427 41.44 -19.27 -13.43
N ASN A 428 42.44 -19.98 -12.90
CA ASN A 428 42.57 -21.44 -13.00
C ASN A 428 42.41 -22.11 -11.66
#